data_AF-A0A3D1Z1N1-F1
#
_entry.id   AF-A0A3D1Z1N1-F1
#
_cell.length_a   1.000
_cell.length_b   1.000
_cell.length_c   1.000
_cell.angle_alpha   90.00
_cell.angle_beta   90.00
_cell.angle_gamma   90.00
#
_symmetry.space_group_name_H-M   'P 1'
#
loop_
_entity.id
_entity.type
_entity.pdbx_description
1 polymer ?
#
loop_
_entity_poly.entity_id
_entity_poly.type
_entity_poly.pdbx_seq_one_letter_code
_entity_poly.pdbx_strand_id
1 'polypeptide(L)' 'MKASVKKVAYDLLSLYAERSKARGHAYSADTAWQNEMEDDFVHVETPDQLTAIDDVKRDMEAPKPMDRLICGDVG' A
#
# COMPACT_ATOMS: atom_id res chain seq x y z
N MET A 1 28.76 -9.34 10.56
CA MET A 1 27.28 -9.52 10.56
C MET A 1 26.54 -8.61 11.53
N LYS A 2 26.82 -8.62 12.85
CA LYS A 2 26.04 -7.84 13.85
C LYS A 2 25.94 -6.33 13.59
N ALA A 3 27.01 -5.71 13.06
CA ALA A 3 27.00 -4.28 12.73
C ALA A 3 26.11 -3.93 11.51
N SER A 4 26.04 -4.82 10.50
CA SER A 4 25.26 -4.59 9.28
C SER A 4 23.75 -4.64 9.56
N VAL A 5 23.29 -5.62 10.34
CA VAL A 5 21.88 -5.73 10.75
C VAL A 5 21.44 -4.52 11.57
N LYS A 6 22.30 -4.05 12.50
CA LYS A 6 22.03 -2.84 13.29
C LYS A 6 21.90 -1.59 12.42
N LYS A 7 22.73 -1.48 11.38
CA LYS A 7 22.65 -0.37 10.43
C LYS A 7 21.32 -0.36 9.69
N VAL A 8 20.91 -1.50 9.11
CA VAL A 8 19.63 -1.62 8.38
C VAL A 8 18.44 -1.28 9.29
N ALA A 9 18.44 -1.74 10.53
CA ALA A 9 17.37 -1.42 11.48
C ALA A 9 17.28 0.08 11.79
N TYR A 10 18.43 0.75 11.93
CA TYR A 10 18.48 2.19 12.17
C TYR A 10 18.02 2.99 10.94
N ASP A 11 18.44 2.56 9.75
CA ASP A 11 18.06 3.20 8.49
C ASP A 11 16.54 3.09 8.26
N LEU A 12 15.95 1.91 8.51
CA LEU A 12 14.49 1.70 8.44
C LEU A 12 13.74 2.58 9.44
N LEU A 13 14.19 2.62 10.70
CA LEU A 13 13.55 3.45 11.72
C LEU A 13 13.57 4.93 11.35
N SER A 14 14.71 5.40 10.84
CA SER A 14 14.89 6.79 10.39
C SER A 14 13.94 7.10 9.23
N LEU A 15 13.84 6.20 8.24
CA LEU A 15 12.91 6.33 7.11
C LEU A 15 11.45 6.45 7.57
N TYR A 16 11.00 5.59 8.50
CA TYR A 16 9.64 5.66 9.03
C TYR A 16 9.38 6.95 9.83
N ALA A 17 10.38 7.43 10.58
CA ALA A 17 10.28 8.70 11.30
C ALA A 17 10.16 9.90 10.35
N GLU A 18 10.82 9.86 9.19
CA GLU A 18 10.67 10.88 8.14
C GLU A 18 9.31 10.77 7.44
N ARG A 19 8.90 9.56 7.02
CA ARG A 19 7.60 9.33 6.35
C ARG A 19 6.41 9.71 7.21
N SER A 20 6.47 9.47 8.53
CA SER A 20 5.38 9.86 9.45
C SER A 20 5.19 11.38 9.58
N LYS A 21 6.22 12.17 9.26
CA LYS A 21 6.17 13.64 9.27
C LYS A 21 5.86 14.21 7.88
N ALA A 22 6.13 13.45 6.83
CA ALA A 22 5.84 13.84 5.46
C ALA A 22 4.31 13.86 5.22
N ARG A 23 3.83 14.92 4.56
CA ARG A 23 2.46 14.94 4.03
C ARG A 23 2.46 14.26 2.67
N GLY A 24 1.65 13.22 2.53
CA GLY A 24 1.37 12.57 1.26
C GLY A 24 0.28 13.30 0.47
N HIS A 25 -0.08 12.73 -0.67
CA HIS A 25 -1.26 13.12 -1.42
C HIS A 25 -2.37 12.11 -1.13
N ALA A 26 -3.44 12.60 -0.50
CA ALA A 26 -4.64 11.81 -0.28
C ALA A 26 -5.48 11.80 -1.57
N TYR A 27 -5.66 10.62 -2.16
CA TYR A 27 -6.58 10.44 -3.28
C TYR A 27 -8.04 10.51 -2.79
N SER A 28 -8.95 10.81 -3.71
CA SER A 28 -10.38 10.74 -3.43
C SER A 28 -10.84 9.29 -3.34
N ALA A 29 -11.97 9.07 -2.67
CA ALA A 29 -12.69 7.81 -2.75
C ALA A 29 -13.07 7.46 -4.19
N ASP A 30 -13.34 6.17 -4.41
CA ASP A 30 -13.72 5.64 -5.71
C ASP A 30 -14.94 6.34 -6.29
N THR A 31 -14.93 6.44 -7.62
CA THR A 31 -16.05 6.96 -8.39
C THR A 31 -16.81 5.82 -9.04
N ALA A 32 -18.03 6.07 -9.54
CA ALA A 32 -18.78 5.07 -10.28
C ALA A 32 -17.98 4.47 -11.45
N TRP A 33 -17.19 5.30 -12.13
CA TRP A 33 -16.33 4.87 -13.23
C TRP A 33 -15.21 3.92 -12.78
N GLN A 34 -14.68 4.11 -11.57
CA GLN A 34 -13.67 3.20 -11.01
C GLN A 34 -14.28 1.82 -10.78
N ASN A 35 -15.49 1.76 -10.21
CA ASN A 35 -16.19 0.49 -10.00
C ASN A 35 -16.53 -0.20 -11.33
N GLU A 36 -16.99 0.56 -12.33
CA GLU A 36 -17.24 0.02 -13.68
C GLU A 36 -15.97 -0.57 -14.30
N MET A 37 -14.84 0.12 -14.17
CA MET A 37 -13.54 -0.38 -14.65
C MET A 37 -13.09 -1.65 -13.91
N GLU A 38 -13.36 -1.74 -12.61
CA GLU A 38 -13.06 -2.93 -11.80
C GLU A 38 -13.95 -4.11 -12.18
N ASP A 39 -15.25 -3.87 -12.39
CA ASP A 39 -16.22 -4.88 -12.82
C ASP A 39 -15.95 -5.42 -14.23
N ASP A 40 -15.26 -4.66 -15.08
CA ASP A 40 -14.83 -5.09 -16.42
C ASP A 40 -13.72 -6.16 -16.38
N PHE A 41 -13.11 -6.41 -15.21
CA PHE A 41 -12.11 -7.45 -15.06
C PHE A 41 -12.75 -8.85 -15.04
N VAL A 42 -12.30 -9.72 -15.95
CA VAL A 42 -12.97 -11.01 -16.23
C VAL A 42 -12.80 -12.04 -15.10
N HIS A 43 -11.82 -11.85 -14.23
CA HIS A 43 -11.51 -12.81 -13.17
C HIS A 43 -12.11 -12.36 -11.84
N VAL A 44 -12.75 -13.30 -11.16
CA VAL A 44 -13.27 -13.07 -9.81
C VAL A 44 -12.10 -13.08 -8.82
N GLU A 45 -12.00 -12.02 -8.04
CA GLU A 45 -10.97 -11.86 -7.02
C GLU A 45 -11.12 -12.90 -5.93
N THR A 46 -9.98 -13.38 -5.44
CA THR A 46 -9.93 -14.18 -4.22
C THR A 46 -10.12 -13.29 -2.98
N PRO A 47 -10.53 -13.85 -1.83
CA PRO A 47 -10.72 -13.05 -0.61
C PRO A 47 -9.48 -12.26 -0.16
N ASP A 48 -8.28 -12.81 -0.37
CA ASP A 48 -7.00 -12.15 -0.09
C ASP A 48 -6.70 -11.02 -1.08
N GLN A 49 -7.05 -11.18 -2.37
CA GLN A 49 -6.95 -10.11 -3.36
C GLN A 49 -7.89 -8.95 -3.02
N LEU A 50 -9.15 -9.23 -2.67
CA LEU A 50 -10.11 -8.20 -2.23
C LEU A 50 -9.59 -7.42 -1.02
N THR A 51 -9.07 -8.15 -0.02
CA THR A 51 -8.50 -7.52 1.17
C THR A 51 -7.31 -6.63 0.80
N ALA A 52 -6.43 -7.09 -0.10
CA ALA A 52 -5.28 -6.31 -0.54
C ALA A 52 -5.69 -5.04 -1.30
N ILE A 53 -6.71 -5.11 -2.15
CA ILE A 53 -7.27 -3.97 -2.90
C ILE A 53 -7.80 -2.92 -1.91
N ASP A 54 -8.67 -3.32 -0.98
CA ASP A 54 -9.28 -2.42 0.01
C ASP A 54 -8.23 -1.73 0.88
N ASP A 55 -7.21 -2.48 1.30
CA ASP A 55 -6.12 -1.96 2.11
C ASP A 55 -5.24 -0.96 1.37
N VAL A 56 -4.96 -1.22 0.08
CA VAL A 56 -4.21 -0.29 -0.79
C VAL A 56 -5.02 0.99 -1.01
N LYS A 57 -6.30 0.88 -1.36
CA LYS A 57 -7.18 2.06 -1.54
C LYS A 57 -7.23 2.91 -0.28
N ARG A 58 -7.42 2.29 0.88
CA ARG A 58 -7.42 2.99 2.18
C ARG A 58 -6.09 3.71 2.47
N ASP A 59 -4.96 3.09 2.15
CA ASP A 59 -3.65 3.72 2.32
C ASP A 59 -3.43 4.88 1.34
N MET A 60 -4.00 4.80 0.13
CA MET A 60 -3.96 5.87 -0.88
C MET A 60 -4.86 7.07 -0.55
N GLU A 61 -6.01 6.85 0.09
CA GLU A 61 -6.90 7.92 0.56
C GLU A 61 -6.36 8.66 1.79
N ALA A 62 -5.33 8.12 2.45
CA ALA A 62 -4.77 8.71 3.65
C ALA A 62 -3.85 9.92 3.33
N PRO A 63 -3.76 10.92 4.22
CA PRO A 63 -2.85 12.06 4.05
C PRO A 63 -1.38 11.72 4.29
N LYS A 64 -1.07 10.47 4.68
CA LYS A 64 0.28 9.95 4.86
C LYS A 64 0.72 9.23 3.58
N PRO A 65 1.99 9.30 3.16
CA PRO A 65 2.46 8.50 2.03
C PRO A 65 2.29 6.99 2.30
N MET A 66 1.61 6.27 1.40
CA MET A 66 1.47 4.82 1.47
C MET A 66 2.84 4.12 1.45
N ASP A 67 2.99 3.06 2.23
CA ASP A 67 4.21 2.23 2.31
C ASP A 67 3.86 0.75 2.51
N ARG A 68 3.20 0.16 1.52
CA ARG A 68 2.71 -1.22 1.59
C ARG A 68 3.46 -2.11 0.62
N LEU A 69 3.80 -3.31 1.07
CA LEU A 69 4.31 -4.39 0.24
C LEU A 69 3.24 -5.47 0.13
N ILE A 70 2.84 -5.81 -1.09
CA ILE A 70 1.97 -6.96 -1.38
C ILE A 70 2.86 -8.10 -1.85
N CYS A 71 2.72 -9.27 -1.23
CA CYS A 71 3.42 -10.49 -1.62
C CYS A 71 2.39 -11.47 -2.18
N GLY A 72 2.52 -11.81 -3.47
CA GLY A 72 1.74 -12.86 -4.14
C GLY A 72 2.66 -13.81 -4.88
N ASP A 73 2.21 -15.03 -5.14
CA ASP A 73 2.86 -15.96 -6.08
C ASP A 73 2.37 -15.69 -7.50
N VAL A 74 3.06 -16.23 -8.51
CA VAL A 74 2.70 -16.05 -9.93
C VAL A 74 1.33 -16.69 -10.20
N GLY A 75 0.39 -15.89 -10.72
CA GLY A 75 -0.95 -16.27 -11.15
C GLY A 75 -1.20 -15.93 -12.60
#